data_AF-A0A7V7T2B0-F1
#
_entry.id   AF-A0A7V7T2B0-F1
#
_cell.length_a   1.000
_cell.length_b   1.000
_cell.length_c   1.000
_cell.angle_alpha   90.00
_cell.angle_beta   90.00
_cell.angle_gamma   90.00
#
_symmetry.space_group_name_H-M   'P 1'
#
loop_
_entity.id
_entity.type
_entity.pdbx_description
1 polymer ?
#
loop_
_entity_poly.entity_id
_entity_poly.type
_entity_poly.pdbx_seq_one_letter_code
_entity_poly.pdbx_strand_id
1 'polypeptide(L)'
;MKFMVYTGRFSKLMICMIWLSCCLSLAQAAEVNRIKPYFPTAEWLIDADSELAVQAIMSGDEVLGYVFETIDITPIPAYSGKPINLLVAMTPDGKIVLAEVLTHSEPIMLVGIPESKLQDFAASHTDFSVNDNPKIGDNLDAISGATVTVIVVTETIMRAARKVAVSLGIIEDISALPPATVKADVFSPADWQTLTGDGSIRRLHLNHGQGDQAFVGTPAETFLRGTPKP
;
A
#
# COMPACT_ATOMS: atom_id res chain seq x y z
N MET A 1 -45.64 1.03 48.60
CA MET A 1 -45.05 2.23 47.97
C MET A 1 -43.60 1.95 47.56
N LYS A 2 -43.39 1.16 46.50
CA LYS A 2 -42.08 0.80 45.91
C LYS A 2 -42.28 0.47 44.42
N PHE A 3 -42.68 1.45 43.62
CA PHE A 3 -42.79 1.30 42.16
C PHE A 3 -42.09 2.43 41.38
N MET A 4 -41.48 3.41 42.07
CA MET A 4 -41.00 4.66 41.46
C MET A 4 -39.46 4.74 41.25
N VAL A 5 -38.74 3.61 41.31
CA VAL A 5 -37.25 3.62 41.19
C VAL A 5 -36.74 2.85 39.97
N TYR A 6 -37.60 2.08 39.27
CA TYR A 6 -37.19 1.30 38.10
C TYR A 6 -37.20 2.09 36.77
N THR A 7 -37.92 3.21 36.68
CA THR A 7 -38.09 4.00 35.45
C THR A 7 -36.83 4.78 35.07
N GLY A 8 -36.07 5.27 36.04
CA GLY A 8 -34.84 6.06 35.79
C GLY A 8 -33.66 5.24 35.23
N ARG A 9 -33.62 3.93 35.49
CA ARG A 9 -32.52 3.06 35.01
C ARG A 9 -32.77 2.56 33.59
N PHE A 10 -34.03 2.33 33.21
CA PHE A 10 -34.44 2.02 31.84
C PHE A 10 -34.29 3.21 30.90
N SER A 11 -34.65 4.41 31.34
CA SER A 11 -34.48 5.64 30.53
C SER A 11 -33.01 5.93 30.21
N LYS A 12 -32.09 5.74 31.18
CA LYS A 12 -30.64 5.89 30.96
C LYS A 12 -30.07 4.84 30.00
N LEU A 13 -30.51 3.58 30.09
CA LEU A 13 -30.08 2.53 29.16
C LEU A 13 -30.57 2.79 27.72
N MET A 14 -31.81 3.25 27.59
CA MET A 14 -32.40 3.55 26.28
C MET A 14 -31.74 4.76 25.62
N ILE A 15 -31.43 5.81 26.38
CA ILE A 15 -30.64 6.95 25.90
C ILE A 15 -29.24 6.48 25.49
N CYS A 16 -28.59 5.61 26.26
CA CYS A 16 -27.27 5.08 25.92
C CYS A 16 -27.29 4.23 24.63
N MET A 17 -28.31 3.39 24.41
CA MET A 17 -28.48 2.64 23.15
C MET A 17 -28.76 3.56 21.95
N ILE A 18 -29.59 4.59 22.11
CA ILE A 18 -29.86 5.56 21.04
C ILE A 18 -28.59 6.34 20.69
N TRP A 19 -27.80 6.75 21.68
CA TRP A 19 -26.52 7.41 21.46
C TRP A 19 -25.52 6.48 20.77
N LEU A 20 -25.43 5.22 21.18
CA LEU A 20 -24.53 4.24 20.56
C LEU A 20 -24.91 3.96 19.09
N SER A 21 -26.21 3.79 18.81
CA SER A 21 -26.73 3.61 17.45
C SER A 21 -26.49 4.83 16.57
N CYS A 22 -26.64 6.05 17.13
CA CYS A 22 -26.38 7.29 16.42
C CYS A 22 -24.87 7.44 16.09
N CYS A 23 -23.99 7.09 17.04
CA CYS A 23 -22.55 7.10 16.82
C CYS A 23 -22.10 6.12 15.73
N LEU A 24 -22.65 4.90 15.70
CA LEU A 24 -22.36 3.92 14.64
C LEU A 24 -22.78 4.45 13.25
N SER A 25 -23.99 5.01 13.16
CA SER A 25 -24.51 5.54 11.89
C SER A 25 -23.68 6.73 11.37
N LEU A 26 -23.19 7.59 12.26
CA LEU A 26 -22.31 8.71 11.89
C LEU A 26 -20.94 8.25 11.38
N ALA A 27 -20.35 7.21 12.00
CA ALA A 27 -19.07 6.66 11.55
C ALA A 27 -19.18 6.05 10.15
N GLN A 28 -20.19 5.21 9.92
CA GLN A 28 -20.46 4.62 8.61
C GLN A 28 -20.73 5.69 7.54
N ALA A 29 -21.49 6.75 7.88
CA ALA A 29 -21.74 7.85 6.96
C ALA A 29 -20.46 8.61 6.59
N ALA A 30 -19.50 8.76 7.52
CA ALA A 30 -18.22 9.39 7.25
C ALA A 30 -17.35 8.54 6.29
N GLU A 31 -17.30 7.23 6.49
CA GLU A 31 -16.59 6.29 5.60
C GLU A 31 -17.19 6.28 4.19
N VAL A 32 -18.52 6.17 4.08
CA VAL A 32 -19.22 6.24 2.79
C VAL A 32 -18.94 7.58 2.08
N ASN A 33 -18.90 8.69 2.82
CA ASN A 33 -18.60 9.99 2.23
C ASN A 33 -17.17 10.10 1.69
N ARG A 34 -16.19 9.36 2.24
CA ARG A 34 -14.82 9.33 1.68
C ARG A 34 -14.77 8.65 0.31
N ILE A 35 -15.57 7.61 0.09
CA ILE A 35 -15.56 6.83 -1.15
C ILE A 35 -16.52 7.36 -2.23
N LYS A 36 -17.51 8.18 -1.88
CA LYS A 36 -18.50 8.75 -2.82
C LYS A 36 -17.92 9.42 -4.07
N PRO A 37 -16.78 10.12 -4.04
CA PRO A 37 -16.18 10.69 -5.26
C PRO A 37 -15.85 9.62 -6.32
N TYR A 38 -15.59 8.39 -5.89
CA TYR A 38 -15.23 7.25 -6.73
C TYR A 38 -16.43 6.32 -6.99
N PHE A 39 -17.37 6.26 -6.06
CA PHE A 39 -18.63 5.50 -6.15
C PHE A 39 -19.84 6.41 -5.85
N PRO A 40 -20.31 7.22 -6.82
CA PRO A 40 -21.32 8.25 -6.57
C PRO A 40 -22.67 7.71 -6.07
N THR A 41 -23.00 6.46 -6.40
CA THR A 41 -24.23 5.78 -6.01
C THR A 41 -24.07 4.92 -4.75
N ALA A 42 -22.93 5.01 -4.05
CA ALA A 42 -22.70 4.28 -2.81
C ALA A 42 -23.65 4.74 -1.68
N GLU A 43 -24.36 3.78 -1.09
CA GLU A 43 -25.36 4.04 -0.05
C GLU A 43 -24.86 3.59 1.33
N TRP A 44 -24.27 2.39 1.43
CA TRP A 44 -23.72 1.86 2.67
C TRP A 44 -22.58 0.84 2.43
N LEU A 45 -21.88 0.52 3.51
CA LEU A 45 -20.85 -0.52 3.58
C LEU A 45 -21.37 -1.71 4.38
N ILE A 46 -21.02 -2.92 3.95
CA ILE A 46 -21.21 -4.17 4.69
C ILE A 46 -19.91 -4.97 4.65
N ASP A 47 -19.72 -5.89 5.60
CA ASP A 47 -18.60 -6.84 5.50
C ASP A 47 -18.76 -7.70 4.24
N ALA A 48 -17.70 -7.83 3.46
CA ALA A 48 -17.71 -8.69 2.28
C ALA A 48 -17.63 -10.17 2.70
N ASP A 49 -18.05 -11.06 1.81
CA ASP A 49 -17.91 -12.52 2.00
C ASP A 49 -16.45 -12.94 1.80
N SER A 50 -15.61 -12.65 2.80
CA SER A 50 -14.18 -12.87 2.80
C SER A 50 -13.67 -12.98 4.24
N GLU A 51 -12.66 -13.82 4.46
CA GLU A 51 -11.96 -13.97 5.76
C GLU A 51 -11.11 -12.74 6.12
N LEU A 52 -10.86 -11.86 5.15
CA LEU A 52 -10.12 -10.62 5.32
C LEU A 52 -11.05 -9.47 5.75
N ALA A 53 -10.51 -8.49 6.48
CA ALA A 53 -11.21 -7.27 6.86
C ALA A 53 -11.42 -6.35 5.63
N VAL A 54 -12.43 -6.66 4.83
CA VAL A 54 -12.84 -5.91 3.64
C VAL A 54 -14.34 -5.64 3.69
N GLN A 55 -14.72 -4.43 3.31
CA GLN A 55 -16.11 -4.03 3.19
C GLN A 55 -16.53 -3.97 1.72
N ALA A 56 -17.71 -4.50 1.41
CA ALA A 56 -18.39 -4.30 0.14
C ALA A 56 -19.12 -2.95 0.13
N ILE A 57 -18.98 -2.23 -0.97
CA ILE A 57 -19.63 -0.94 -1.24
C ILE A 57 -20.95 -1.21 -1.94
N MET A 58 -22.06 -0.88 -1.31
CA MET A 58 -23.39 -1.26 -1.77
C MET A 58 -24.16 -0.09 -2.39
N SER A 59 -24.98 -0.40 -3.40
CA SER A 59 -26.08 0.44 -3.90
C SER A 59 -27.32 -0.44 -4.03
N GLY A 60 -28.26 -0.32 -3.09
CA GLY A 60 -29.29 -1.35 -2.92
C GLY A 60 -28.67 -2.75 -2.73
N ASP A 61 -29.03 -3.69 -3.62
CA ASP A 61 -28.55 -5.07 -3.60
C ASP A 61 -27.30 -5.29 -4.49
N GLU A 62 -26.78 -4.24 -5.14
CA GLU A 62 -25.63 -4.31 -6.04
C GLU A 62 -24.32 -3.98 -5.30
N VAL A 63 -23.29 -4.80 -5.53
CA VAL A 63 -21.92 -4.52 -5.09
C VAL A 63 -21.22 -3.66 -6.12
N LEU A 64 -20.92 -2.40 -5.77
CA LEU A 64 -20.21 -1.46 -6.63
C LEU A 64 -18.70 -1.66 -6.61
N GLY A 65 -18.16 -2.26 -5.54
CA GLY A 65 -16.73 -2.40 -5.30
C GLY A 65 -16.44 -2.78 -3.87
N TYR A 66 -15.16 -2.70 -3.50
CA TYR A 66 -14.65 -3.10 -2.20
C TYR A 66 -13.71 -2.05 -1.64
N VAL A 67 -13.74 -1.83 -0.33
CA VAL A 67 -12.85 -0.91 0.39
C VAL A 67 -12.25 -1.60 1.61
N PHE A 68 -10.97 -1.35 1.88
CA PHE A 68 -10.24 -1.95 2.98
C PHE A 68 -9.06 -1.09 3.41
N GLU A 69 -8.62 -1.27 4.66
CA GLU A 69 -7.40 -0.67 5.18
C GLU A 69 -6.23 -1.65 5.04
N THR A 70 -5.10 -1.18 4.52
CA THR A 70 -3.95 -2.06 4.25
C THR A 70 -3.34 -2.64 5.51
N ILE A 71 -3.49 -1.97 6.67
CA ILE A 71 -2.95 -2.43 7.95
C ILE A 71 -3.58 -3.74 8.42
N ASP A 72 -4.84 -3.99 8.07
CA ASP A 72 -5.56 -5.22 8.45
C ASP A 72 -5.30 -6.37 7.47
N ILE A 73 -4.74 -6.09 6.29
CA ILE A 73 -4.50 -7.08 5.24
C ILE A 73 -3.02 -7.46 5.13
N THR A 74 -2.14 -6.45 5.02
CA THR A 74 -0.70 -6.63 4.83
C THR A 74 0.07 -5.49 5.51
N PRO A 75 0.30 -5.56 6.83
CA PRO A 75 1.01 -4.52 7.58
C PRO A 75 2.54 -4.59 7.35
N ILE A 76 3.00 -4.15 6.18
CA ILE A 76 4.44 -4.12 5.83
C ILE A 76 5.11 -2.94 6.54
N PRO A 77 6.16 -3.15 7.36
CA PRO A 77 6.92 -2.07 7.95
C PRO A 77 7.62 -1.20 6.88
N ALA A 78 7.51 0.12 7.02
CA ALA A 78 8.22 1.10 6.19
C ALA A 78 9.55 1.54 6.82
N TYR A 79 10.13 2.65 6.39
CA TYR A 79 11.45 3.11 6.86
C TYR A 79 11.48 3.38 8.36
N SER A 80 10.36 3.85 8.93
CA SER A 80 10.18 4.05 10.36
C SER A 80 10.14 2.75 11.19
N GLY A 81 10.08 1.58 10.53
CA GLY A 81 9.84 0.29 11.17
C GLY A 81 8.37 0.06 11.56
N LYS A 82 7.47 1.00 11.25
CA LYS A 82 6.02 0.87 11.43
C LYS A 82 5.33 0.77 10.07
N PRO A 83 4.18 0.07 9.97
CA PRO A 83 3.38 0.07 8.76
C PRO A 83 2.83 1.46 8.43
N ILE A 84 2.65 1.71 7.13
CA ILE A 84 1.85 2.83 6.61
C ILE A 84 0.45 2.29 6.38
N ASN A 85 -0.54 2.94 6.97
CA ASN A 85 -1.93 2.54 6.78
C ASN A 85 -2.54 3.33 5.62
N LEU A 86 -3.09 2.63 4.64
CA LEU A 86 -3.76 3.22 3.49
C LEU A 86 -5.19 2.69 3.38
N LEU A 87 -6.11 3.57 3.02
CA LEU A 87 -7.44 3.20 2.55
C LEU A 87 -7.34 2.90 1.05
N VAL A 88 -7.71 1.69 0.66
CA VAL A 88 -7.72 1.27 -0.74
C VAL A 88 -9.13 0.87 -1.10
N ALA A 89 -9.61 1.34 -2.25
CA ALA A 89 -10.84 0.84 -2.85
C ALA A 89 -10.61 0.36 -4.27
N MET A 90 -11.31 -0.72 -4.64
CA MET A 90 -11.25 -1.32 -5.97
C MET A 90 -12.63 -1.69 -6.49
N THR A 91 -12.75 -1.71 -7.81
CA THR A 91 -13.95 -2.19 -8.51
C THR A 91 -14.08 -3.72 -8.43
N PRO A 92 -15.23 -4.31 -8.80
CA PRO A 92 -15.43 -5.76 -8.77
C PRO A 92 -14.53 -6.54 -9.74
N ASP A 93 -14.00 -5.89 -10.78
CA ASP A 93 -12.99 -6.43 -11.70
C ASP A 93 -11.54 -6.19 -11.22
N GLY A 94 -11.36 -5.64 -10.01
CA GLY A 94 -10.06 -5.46 -9.38
C GLY A 94 -9.26 -4.28 -9.93
N LYS A 95 -9.89 -3.24 -10.47
CA LYS A 95 -9.23 -1.96 -10.75
C LYS A 95 -9.18 -1.13 -9.48
N ILE A 96 -8.01 -0.61 -9.12
CA ILE A 96 -7.85 0.30 -7.99
C ILE A 96 -8.46 1.65 -8.38
N VAL A 97 -9.31 2.22 -7.53
CA VAL A 97 -9.94 3.53 -7.79
C VAL A 97 -9.69 4.54 -6.68
N LEU A 98 -9.21 4.07 -5.52
CA LEU A 98 -8.80 4.91 -4.40
C LEU A 98 -7.57 4.29 -3.74
N ALA A 99 -6.58 5.13 -3.43
CA ALA A 99 -5.49 4.84 -2.52
C ALA A 99 -5.14 6.13 -1.76
N GLU A 100 -5.50 6.18 -0.47
CA GLU A 100 -5.33 7.35 0.41
C GLU A 100 -4.50 6.94 1.63
N VAL A 101 -3.50 7.74 2.01
CA VAL A 101 -2.74 7.48 3.24
C VAL A 101 -3.57 7.95 4.42
N LEU A 102 -3.94 7.02 5.31
CA LEU A 102 -4.68 7.31 6.53
C LEU A 102 -3.74 7.71 7.67
N THR A 103 -2.66 6.94 7.87
CA THR A 103 -1.67 7.23 8.91
C THR A 103 -0.28 6.73 8.51
N HIS A 104 0.75 7.47 8.90
CA HIS A 104 2.13 7.04 8.74
C HIS A 104 3.01 7.60 9.87
N SER A 105 4.22 7.06 10.03
CA SER A 105 5.23 7.54 10.99
C SER A 105 6.59 7.78 10.33
N GLU A 106 6.59 8.11 9.04
CA GLU A 106 7.79 8.22 8.23
C GLU A 106 8.61 9.47 8.57
N PRO A 107 9.81 9.32 9.15
CA PRO A 107 10.59 10.45 9.63
C PRO A 107 11.07 11.35 8.49
N ILE A 108 11.27 10.82 7.28
CA ILE A 108 11.76 11.60 6.14
C ILE A 108 10.77 12.71 5.72
N MET A 109 9.48 12.53 6.00
CA MET A 109 8.44 13.54 5.74
C MET A 109 8.59 14.74 6.68
N LEU A 110 9.16 14.54 7.88
CA LEU A 110 9.42 15.61 8.86
C LEU A 110 10.68 16.44 8.53
N VAL A 111 11.52 15.96 7.61
CA VAL A 111 12.81 16.57 7.27
C VAL A 111 12.76 17.35 5.93
N GLY A 112 11.56 17.54 5.35
CA GLY A 112 11.34 18.51 4.28
C GLY A 112 10.54 18.03 3.07
N ILE A 113 10.10 16.77 3.03
CA ILE A 113 9.20 16.27 1.97
C ILE A 113 7.75 16.51 2.42
N PRO A 114 6.95 17.32 1.69
CA PRO A 114 5.56 17.57 2.06
C PRO A 114 4.75 16.28 2.11
N GLU A 115 3.88 16.13 3.12
CA GLU A 115 2.99 14.98 3.26
C GLU A 115 2.11 14.75 2.03
N SER A 116 1.71 15.83 1.37
CA SER A 116 0.95 15.76 0.11
C SER A 116 1.67 14.95 -0.96
N LYS A 117 3.01 14.91 -0.99
CA LYS A 117 3.74 14.08 -1.96
C LYS A 117 3.52 12.59 -1.74
N LEU A 118 3.38 12.16 -0.49
CA LEU A 118 3.08 10.77 -0.17
C LEU A 118 1.62 10.44 -0.52
N GLN A 119 0.70 11.39 -0.29
CA GLN A 119 -0.69 11.27 -0.73
C GLN A 119 -0.80 11.18 -2.26
N ASP A 120 -0.13 12.06 -2.99
CA ASP A 120 -0.09 12.06 -4.46
C ASP A 120 0.49 10.75 -5.00
N PHE A 121 1.54 10.23 -4.35
CA PHE A 121 2.16 8.95 -4.71
C PHE A 121 1.24 7.76 -4.42
N ALA A 122 0.47 7.77 -3.33
CA ALA A 122 -0.54 6.75 -3.11
C ALA A 122 -1.63 6.83 -4.20
N ALA A 123 -2.15 8.03 -4.47
CA ALA A 123 -3.20 8.28 -5.45
C ALA A 123 -2.82 7.89 -6.89
N SER A 124 -1.54 7.95 -7.26
CA SER A 124 -1.08 7.48 -8.59
C SER A 124 -1.26 5.97 -8.82
N HIS A 125 -1.62 5.19 -7.79
CA HIS A 125 -1.92 3.76 -7.95
C HIS A 125 -3.33 3.49 -8.51
N THR A 126 -4.17 4.52 -8.65
CA THR A 126 -5.55 4.40 -9.17
C THR A 126 -5.64 4.11 -10.67
N ASP A 127 -4.52 4.13 -11.38
CA ASP A 127 -4.45 3.72 -12.78
C ASP A 127 -4.19 2.22 -12.97
N PHE A 128 -3.96 1.47 -11.89
CA PHE A 128 -3.58 0.06 -11.95
C PHE A 128 -4.70 -0.90 -11.52
N SER A 129 -4.63 -2.12 -12.03
CA SER A 129 -5.40 -3.27 -11.58
C SER A 129 -4.55 -4.16 -10.66
N VAL A 130 -5.20 -4.98 -9.83
CA VAL A 130 -4.56 -5.98 -8.95
C VAL A 130 -3.61 -6.95 -9.68
N ASN A 131 -3.77 -7.10 -10.99
CA ASN A 131 -2.92 -7.95 -11.83
C ASN A 131 -1.65 -7.25 -12.32
N ASP A 132 -1.61 -5.92 -12.27
CA ASP A 132 -0.47 -5.15 -12.73
C ASP A 132 0.71 -5.24 -11.77
N ASN A 133 1.88 -4.83 -12.27
CA ASN A 133 3.11 -4.73 -11.48
C ASN A 133 3.76 -3.36 -11.72
N PRO A 134 3.30 -2.30 -11.01
CA PRO A 134 3.84 -0.96 -11.14
C PRO A 134 5.34 -0.92 -10.84
N LYS A 135 6.07 -0.10 -11.60
CA LYS A 135 7.52 0.07 -11.53
C LYS A 135 7.87 1.52 -11.23
N ILE A 136 8.41 1.73 -10.03
CA ILE A 136 8.93 3.02 -9.60
C ILE A 136 10.15 3.41 -10.45
N GLY A 137 10.14 4.61 -11.00
CA GLY A 137 11.12 5.13 -11.95
C GLY A 137 10.82 4.83 -13.42
N ASP A 138 9.71 4.14 -13.71
CA ASP A 138 9.22 3.86 -15.06
C ASP A 138 7.80 4.43 -15.24
N ASN A 139 6.79 3.69 -14.78
CA ASN A 139 5.38 4.13 -14.85
C ASN A 139 4.87 4.75 -13.54
N LEU A 140 5.70 4.82 -12.50
CA LEU A 140 5.44 5.54 -11.26
C LEU A 140 6.62 6.46 -10.93
N ASP A 141 6.33 7.74 -10.70
CA ASP A 141 7.35 8.70 -10.27
C ASP A 141 7.79 8.43 -8.83
N ALA A 142 9.10 8.39 -8.60
CA ALA A 142 9.65 8.27 -7.25
C ALA A 142 9.59 9.59 -6.48
N ILE A 143 9.58 9.51 -5.14
CA ILE A 143 9.83 10.66 -4.28
C ILE A 143 11.33 10.71 -3.94
N SER A 144 12.01 11.75 -4.40
CA SER A 144 13.42 12.00 -4.10
C SER A 144 13.68 11.97 -2.59
N GLY A 145 14.63 11.13 -2.16
CA GLY A 145 15.01 10.98 -0.75
C GLY A 145 14.12 10.03 0.07
N ALA A 146 12.99 9.55 -0.48
CA ALA A 146 12.05 8.65 0.20
C ALA A 146 11.87 7.31 -0.53
N THR A 147 12.92 6.81 -1.18
CA THR A 147 12.87 5.58 -2.03
C THR A 147 12.35 4.36 -1.28
N VAL A 148 12.81 4.12 -0.05
CA VAL A 148 12.34 2.98 0.76
C VAL A 148 10.85 3.10 1.06
N THR A 149 10.40 4.31 1.44
CA THR A 149 9.00 4.60 1.74
C THR A 149 8.10 4.31 0.55
N VAL A 150 8.43 4.84 -0.64
CA VAL A 150 7.59 4.66 -1.84
C VAL A 150 7.55 3.22 -2.32
N ILE A 151 8.65 2.47 -2.21
CA ILE A 151 8.67 1.02 -2.49
C ILE A 151 7.69 0.29 -1.58
N VAL A 152 7.71 0.59 -0.28
CA VAL A 152 6.82 -0.06 0.69
C VAL A 152 5.36 0.34 0.46
N VAL A 153 5.06 1.59 0.11
CA VAL A 153 3.69 2.01 -0.24
C VAL A 153 3.17 1.23 -1.44
N THR A 154 3.92 1.17 -2.54
CA THR A 154 3.51 0.38 -3.72
C THR A 154 3.29 -1.08 -3.37
N GLU A 155 4.24 -1.70 -2.64
CA GLU A 155 4.13 -3.11 -2.26
C GLU A 155 2.93 -3.36 -1.35
N THR A 156 2.65 -2.44 -0.42
CA THR A 156 1.54 -2.54 0.53
C THR A 156 0.20 -2.44 -0.21
N ILE A 157 0.02 -1.46 -1.10
CA ILE A 157 -1.20 -1.30 -1.91
C ILE A 157 -1.41 -2.55 -2.78
N MET A 158 -0.42 -2.92 -3.59
CA MET A 158 -0.58 -3.98 -4.59
C MET A 158 -0.75 -5.37 -3.94
N ARG A 159 0.00 -5.69 -2.88
CA ARG A 159 -0.17 -6.96 -2.17
C ARG A 159 -1.49 -7.04 -1.42
N ALA A 160 -1.92 -5.97 -0.76
CA ALA A 160 -3.19 -5.96 -0.05
C ALA A 160 -4.36 -6.13 -1.04
N ALA A 161 -4.37 -5.35 -2.12
CA ALA A 161 -5.42 -5.44 -3.15
C ALA A 161 -5.45 -6.82 -3.82
N ARG A 162 -4.29 -7.42 -4.13
CA ARG A 162 -4.22 -8.78 -4.68
C ARG A 162 -4.76 -9.82 -3.70
N LYS A 163 -4.42 -9.75 -2.41
CA LYS A 163 -4.95 -10.68 -1.40
C LYS A 163 -6.46 -10.60 -1.27
N VAL A 164 -7.01 -9.38 -1.27
CA VAL A 164 -8.47 -9.16 -1.23
C VAL A 164 -9.13 -9.67 -2.50
N ALA A 165 -8.53 -9.42 -3.67
CA ALA A 165 -9.06 -9.94 -4.93
C ALA A 165 -9.06 -11.48 -4.99
N VAL A 166 -8.03 -12.13 -4.43
CA VAL A 166 -7.99 -13.59 -4.27
C VAL A 166 -9.06 -14.07 -3.29
N SER A 167 -9.21 -13.44 -2.12
CA SER A 167 -10.18 -13.88 -1.11
C SER A 167 -11.63 -13.76 -1.57
N LEU A 168 -11.90 -12.80 -2.45
CA LEU A 168 -13.23 -12.57 -3.06
C LEU A 168 -13.43 -13.37 -4.36
N GLY A 169 -12.43 -14.15 -4.82
CA GLY A 169 -12.51 -14.91 -6.06
C GLY A 169 -12.51 -14.08 -7.34
N ILE A 170 -12.08 -12.83 -7.29
CA ILE A 170 -11.95 -11.91 -8.45
C ILE A 170 -10.80 -12.37 -9.36
N ILE A 171 -9.72 -12.87 -8.77
CA ILE A 171 -8.57 -13.43 -9.48
C ILE A 171 -8.18 -14.79 -8.89
N GLU A 172 -7.50 -15.61 -9.69
CA GLU A 172 -6.94 -16.87 -9.21
C GLU A 172 -5.75 -16.63 -8.26
N ASP A 173 -5.62 -17.49 -7.26
CA ASP A 173 -4.46 -17.48 -6.38
C ASP A 173 -3.22 -18.06 -7.08
N ILE A 174 -2.44 -17.18 -7.70
CA ILE A 174 -1.18 -17.55 -8.36
C ILE A 174 -0.09 -17.90 -7.32
N SER A 175 -0.29 -17.64 -6.02
CA SER A 175 0.67 -18.05 -4.98
C SER A 175 0.71 -19.57 -4.76
N ALA A 176 -0.26 -20.30 -5.34
CA ALA A 176 -0.22 -21.76 -5.44
C ALA A 176 0.83 -22.29 -6.44
N LEU A 177 1.53 -21.42 -7.18
CA LEU A 177 2.68 -21.85 -7.97
C LEU A 177 3.76 -22.46 -7.05
N PRO A 178 4.39 -23.58 -7.43
CA PRO A 178 5.39 -24.22 -6.60
C PRO A 178 6.52 -23.22 -6.28
N PRO A 179 7.01 -23.20 -5.01
CA PRO A 179 8.07 -22.29 -4.61
C PRO A 179 9.27 -22.42 -5.54
N ALA A 180 9.98 -21.31 -5.78
CA ALA A 180 11.20 -21.32 -6.56
C ALA A 180 12.17 -22.36 -5.99
N THR A 181 12.57 -23.33 -6.81
CA THR A 181 13.53 -24.36 -6.42
C THR A 181 14.92 -24.00 -6.93
N VAL A 182 15.94 -24.35 -6.15
CA VAL A 182 17.32 -24.25 -6.62
C VAL A 182 17.51 -25.22 -7.77
N LYS A 183 18.04 -24.74 -8.89
CA LYS A 183 18.47 -25.57 -10.02
C LYS A 183 19.71 -26.36 -9.60
N ALA A 184 19.53 -27.58 -9.09
CA ALA A 184 20.63 -28.39 -8.59
C ALA A 184 21.58 -28.85 -9.72
N ASP A 185 21.09 -28.91 -10.95
CA ASP A 185 21.81 -29.27 -12.17
C ASP A 185 22.82 -28.22 -12.64
N VAL A 186 22.74 -26.97 -12.14
CA VAL A 186 23.74 -25.93 -12.42
C VAL A 186 24.80 -25.80 -11.32
N PHE A 187 24.69 -26.55 -10.23
CA PHE A 187 25.69 -26.52 -9.16
C PHE A 187 26.86 -27.43 -9.47
N SER A 188 28.07 -26.88 -9.41
CA SER A 188 29.32 -27.64 -9.41
C SER A 188 30.15 -27.25 -8.20
N PRO A 189 30.61 -28.20 -7.37
CA PRO A 189 31.60 -27.91 -6.33
C PRO A 189 32.84 -27.24 -6.95
N ALA A 190 33.30 -26.15 -6.34
CA ALA A 190 34.50 -25.43 -6.74
C ALA A 190 35.25 -24.94 -5.51
N ASP A 191 36.58 -25.06 -5.53
CA ASP A 191 37.43 -24.50 -4.50
C ASP A 191 37.69 -23.00 -4.73
N TRP A 192 38.27 -22.34 -3.73
CA TRP A 192 38.56 -20.91 -3.78
C TRP A 192 39.45 -20.52 -4.96
N GLN A 193 40.42 -21.37 -5.31
CA GLN A 193 41.34 -21.13 -6.40
C GLN A 193 40.62 -21.18 -7.75
N THR A 194 39.67 -22.10 -7.93
CA THR A 194 38.84 -22.22 -9.11
C THR A 194 37.92 -21.00 -9.23
N LEU A 195 37.21 -20.62 -8.16
CA LEU A 195 36.28 -19.48 -8.16
C LEU A 195 36.98 -18.14 -8.44
N THR A 196 38.21 -17.98 -7.93
CA THR A 196 39.04 -16.80 -8.22
C THR A 196 39.83 -16.94 -9.51
N GLY A 197 39.95 -18.12 -10.10
CA GLY A 197 40.55 -18.34 -11.42
C GLY A 197 39.56 -18.07 -12.55
N ASP A 198 38.32 -18.55 -12.42
CA ASP A 198 37.34 -18.62 -13.51
C ASP A 198 36.50 -17.34 -13.70
N GLY A 199 36.40 -16.46 -12.70
CA GLY A 199 35.58 -15.26 -12.79
C GLY A 199 34.46 -15.18 -11.79
N SER A 200 34.09 -16.31 -11.19
CA SER A 200 32.95 -16.41 -10.27
C SER A 200 33.11 -15.50 -9.06
N ILE A 201 34.35 -15.35 -8.57
CA ILE A 201 34.73 -14.37 -7.56
C ILE A 201 35.83 -13.47 -8.13
N ARG A 202 35.59 -12.16 -8.07
CA ARG A 202 36.54 -11.13 -8.49
C ARG A 202 36.55 -9.99 -7.49
N ARG A 203 37.69 -9.31 -7.43
CA ARG A 203 37.85 -8.07 -6.67
C ARG A 203 37.92 -6.92 -7.65
N LEU A 204 36.97 -5.99 -7.55
CA LEU A 204 37.01 -4.71 -8.24
C LEU A 204 37.49 -3.65 -7.24
N HIS A 205 38.57 -2.95 -7.55
CA HIS A 205 39.04 -1.81 -6.77
C HIS A 205 38.86 -0.55 -7.60
N LEU A 206 37.97 0.32 -7.16
CA LEU A 206 37.67 1.59 -7.81
C LEU A 206 38.27 2.72 -6.98
N ASN A 207 38.92 3.67 -7.64
CA ASN A 207 39.26 4.95 -7.05
C ASN A 207 38.30 6.05 -7.57
N HIS A 208 38.26 7.20 -6.89
CA HIS A 208 37.37 8.31 -7.27
C HIS A 208 37.59 8.75 -8.73
N GLY A 209 38.84 8.83 -9.20
CA GLY A 209 39.14 9.24 -10.58
C GLY A 209 38.59 8.28 -11.64
N GLN A 210 38.60 6.97 -11.37
CA GLN A 210 37.98 5.97 -12.25
C GLN A 210 36.45 6.11 -12.28
N GLY A 211 35.84 6.46 -11.14
CA GLY A 211 34.42 6.81 -11.07
C GLY A 211 34.10 8.04 -11.92
N ASP A 212 34.82 9.14 -11.71
CA ASP A 212 34.62 10.40 -12.44
C ASP A 212 34.82 10.22 -13.95
N GLN A 213 35.86 9.49 -14.36
CA GLN A 213 36.15 9.23 -15.76
C GLN A 213 35.05 8.41 -16.45
N ALA A 214 34.42 7.46 -15.74
CA ALA A 214 33.32 6.67 -16.29
C ALA A 214 32.08 7.50 -16.64
N PHE A 215 31.93 8.68 -16.03
CA PHE A 215 30.83 9.60 -16.32
C PHE A 215 31.14 10.63 -17.40
N VAL A 216 32.39 10.76 -17.88
CA VAL A 216 32.77 11.71 -18.94
C VAL A 216 31.99 11.42 -20.23
N GLY A 217 31.36 12.43 -20.81
CA GLY A 217 30.53 12.32 -22.00
C GLY A 217 29.11 11.78 -21.73
N THR A 218 28.77 11.47 -20.47
CA THR A 218 27.40 11.08 -20.07
C THR A 218 26.61 12.28 -19.55
N PRO A 219 25.25 12.22 -19.50
CA PRO A 219 24.45 13.27 -18.87
C PRO A 219 24.79 13.56 -17.40
N ALA A 220 25.44 12.61 -16.71
CA ALA A 220 25.82 12.75 -15.31
C ALA A 220 27.16 13.50 -15.10
N GLU A 221 27.97 13.73 -16.15
CA GLU A 221 29.30 14.38 -16.04
C GLU A 221 29.25 15.73 -15.32
N THR A 222 28.18 16.49 -15.55
CA THR A 222 28.02 17.87 -15.06
C THR A 222 26.87 18.05 -14.09
N PHE A 223 26.17 16.98 -13.69
CA PHE A 223 24.92 17.06 -12.93
C PHE A 223 25.05 17.83 -11.60
N LEU A 224 26.16 17.63 -10.88
CA LEU A 224 26.46 18.35 -9.64
C LEU A 224 27.20 19.68 -9.83
N ARG A 225 27.64 20.00 -11.06
CA ARG A 225 28.39 21.22 -11.39
C ARG A 225 27.52 22.34 -11.97
N GLY A 226 26.20 22.14 -12.03
CA GLY A 226 25.27 23.22 -12.33
C GLY A 226 25.33 24.27 -11.23
N THR A 227 25.66 25.52 -11.60
CA THR A 227 25.39 26.70 -10.79
C THR A 227 23.94 26.65 -10.28
N PRO A 228 23.65 27.01 -9.01
CA PRO A 228 22.27 27.20 -8.60
C PRO A 228 21.66 28.26 -9.53
N LYS A 229 20.55 27.92 -10.19
CA LYS A 229 19.76 28.94 -10.90
C LYS A 229 19.28 29.94 -9.84
N PRO A 230 19.31 31.27 -10.13
CA PRO A 230 18.69 32.25 -9.25
C PRO A 230 17.19 32.01 -9.12
#